data_AF-A0A542YK26-F1
#
_entry.id   AF-A0A542YK26-F1
#
_cell.length_a   1.000
_cell.length_b   1.000
_cell.length_c   1.000
_cell.angle_alpha   90.00
_cell.angle_beta   90.00
_cell.angle_gamma   90.00
#
_symmetry.space_group_name_H-M   'P 1'
#
loop_
_entity.id
_entity.type
_entity.pdbx_description
1 polymer ?
#
loop_
_entity_poly.entity_id
_entity_poly.type
_entity_poly.pdbx_seq_one_letter_code
_entity_poly.pdbx_strand_id
1 'polypeptide(L)'
;MERWAPQKKDTMEALANEILHNYAHGRVIVGVDGRSGSGAAGFADDLAVALKETGHQAFRASLDGFRHPRERRARGLFSDGFDYSLFRRVLVDPFRTAGSTGFVLAGFDAERDEPVFQPKWQSAGHDAILIVDGVFLHRPELRGIWNYSAWVETPAATGDEADAAYIAAETPSVLATAIYDNTDPEHPRRIFADSC
;
A
#
# COMPACT_ATOMS: atom_id res chain seq x y z
N MET A 1 25.44 4.49 -24.79
CA MET A 1 24.47 5.46 -24.24
C MET A 1 23.95 4.85 -22.95
N GLU A 2 24.53 5.23 -21.81
CA GLU A 2 23.99 4.85 -20.51
C GLU A 2 22.63 5.52 -20.36
N ARG A 3 21.57 4.71 -20.24
CA ARG A 3 20.23 5.21 -19.89
C ARG A 3 20.36 5.77 -18.48
N TRP A 4 20.26 7.09 -18.32
CA TRP A 4 20.13 7.73 -17.02
C TRP A 4 18.93 7.12 -16.29
N ALA A 5 19.17 6.33 -15.26
CA ALA A 5 18.13 5.84 -14.36
C ALA A 5 18.01 6.84 -13.21
N PRO A 6 16.81 7.36 -12.90
CA PRO A 6 16.63 8.21 -11.73
C PRO A 6 17.05 7.42 -10.48
N GLN A 7 17.71 8.09 -9.54
CA GLN A 7 17.98 7.46 -8.25
C GLN A 7 16.64 7.26 -7.52
N LYS A 8 16.56 6.26 -6.64
CA LYS A 8 15.39 6.01 -5.80
C LYS A 8 14.78 7.27 -5.21
N LYS A 9 15.63 8.14 -4.67
CA LYS A 9 15.23 9.41 -4.06
C LYS A 9 14.46 10.30 -5.05
N ASP A 10 14.97 10.51 -6.25
CA ASP A 10 14.32 11.34 -7.27
C ASP A 10 12.93 10.81 -7.64
N THR A 11 12.81 9.48 -7.78
CA THR A 11 11.53 8.82 -8.08
C THR A 11 10.53 9.00 -6.93
N MET A 12 10.96 8.85 -5.68
CA MET A 12 10.08 9.01 -4.52
C MET A 12 9.67 10.47 -4.31
N GLU A 13 10.58 11.43 -4.52
CA GLU A 13 10.27 12.86 -4.48
C GLU A 13 9.25 13.23 -5.57
N ALA A 14 9.43 12.72 -6.79
CA ALA A 14 8.47 12.94 -7.88
C ALA A 14 7.08 12.39 -7.55
N LEU A 15 7.00 11.17 -7.02
CA LEU A 15 5.72 10.57 -6.59
C LEU A 15 5.08 11.33 -5.43
N ALA A 16 5.87 11.71 -4.41
CA ALA A 16 5.40 12.51 -3.29
C ALA A 16 4.82 13.85 -3.78
N ASN A 17 5.53 14.55 -4.65
CA ASN A 17 5.08 15.83 -5.23
C ASN A 17 3.78 15.66 -6.03
N GLU A 18 3.63 14.58 -6.80
CA GLU A 18 2.39 14.29 -7.53
C GLU A 18 1.20 14.05 -6.58
N ILE A 19 1.40 13.23 -5.54
CA ILE A 19 0.36 12.95 -4.54
C ILE A 19 -0.08 14.26 -3.87
N LEU A 20 0.87 15.07 -3.44
CA LEU A 20 0.59 16.36 -2.78
C LEU A 20 -0.02 17.40 -3.71
N HIS A 21 0.33 17.37 -5.01
CA HIS A 21 -0.29 18.23 -6.00
C HIS A 21 -1.78 17.90 -6.19
N ASN A 22 -2.11 16.60 -6.25
CA ASN A 22 -3.49 16.14 -6.44
C ASN A 22 -4.33 16.20 -5.16
N TYR A 23 -3.69 16.04 -4.00
CA TYR A 23 -4.33 15.95 -2.69
C TYR A 23 -3.61 16.82 -1.65
N ALA A 24 -3.63 18.14 -1.86
CA ALA A 24 -2.91 19.10 -1.03
C ALA A 24 -3.46 19.26 0.40
N HIS A 25 -4.72 18.88 0.63
CA HIS A 25 -5.42 19.08 1.91
C HIS A 25 -6.27 17.87 2.30
N GLY A 26 -6.46 17.71 3.60
CA GLY A 26 -7.26 16.66 4.20
C GLY A 26 -6.51 15.32 4.31
N ARG A 27 -7.25 14.31 4.77
CA ARG A 27 -6.74 12.95 4.96
C ARG A 27 -6.56 12.26 3.62
N VAL A 28 -5.33 11.86 3.32
CA VAL A 28 -5.00 11.12 2.09
C VAL A 28 -4.65 9.69 2.46
N ILE A 29 -5.25 8.71 1.77
CA ILE A 29 -4.90 7.30 1.88
C ILE A 29 -4.30 6.85 0.54
N VAL A 30 -3.06 6.36 0.60
CA VAL A 30 -2.29 5.87 -0.54
C VAL A 30 -2.18 4.36 -0.44
N GLY A 31 -2.59 3.64 -1.48
CA GLY A 31 -2.36 2.20 -1.61
C GLY A 31 -1.09 1.92 -2.40
N VAL A 32 -0.22 1.03 -1.91
CA VAL A 32 0.96 0.53 -2.63
C VAL A 32 0.80 -0.98 -2.78
N ASP A 33 0.26 -1.38 -3.92
CA ASP A 33 -0.04 -2.77 -4.24
C ASP A 33 1.09 -3.39 -5.04
N GLY A 34 1.28 -4.69 -4.88
CA GLY A 34 2.25 -5.43 -5.67
C GLY A 34 2.06 -6.92 -5.46
N ARG A 35 2.68 -7.72 -6.33
CA ARG A 35 2.78 -9.17 -6.12
C ARG A 35 3.59 -9.47 -4.87
N SER A 36 3.40 -10.66 -4.30
CA SER A 36 4.27 -11.19 -3.25
C SER A 36 5.73 -11.08 -3.67
N GLY A 37 6.53 -10.38 -2.86
CA GLY A 37 7.96 -10.19 -3.13
C GLY A 37 8.30 -9.10 -4.16
N SER A 38 7.36 -8.27 -4.62
CA SER A 38 7.67 -7.15 -5.53
C SER A 38 8.43 -5.98 -4.88
N GLY A 39 8.62 -6.03 -3.56
CA GLY A 39 9.21 -4.93 -2.80
C GLY A 39 8.25 -3.78 -2.52
N ALA A 40 6.93 -3.97 -2.69
CA ALA A 40 5.91 -2.95 -2.41
C ALA A 40 6.02 -2.37 -0.98
N ALA A 41 6.33 -3.18 0.02
CA ALA A 41 6.54 -2.72 1.40
C ALA A 41 7.72 -1.74 1.51
N GLY A 42 8.86 -2.08 0.92
CA GLY A 42 10.04 -1.20 0.90
C GLY A 42 9.78 0.08 0.10
N PHE A 43 9.14 -0.04 -1.06
CA PHE A 43 8.73 1.12 -1.87
C PHE A 43 7.81 2.07 -1.08
N ALA A 44 6.87 1.52 -0.31
CA ALA A 44 5.98 2.30 0.54
C ALA A 44 6.71 2.98 1.71
N ASP A 45 7.73 2.32 2.29
CA ASP A 45 8.59 2.91 3.32
C ASP A 45 9.38 4.10 2.76
N ASP A 46 9.97 3.94 1.57
CA ASP A 46 10.72 4.99 0.89
C ASP A 46 9.82 6.18 0.52
N LEU A 47 8.59 5.92 0.05
CA LEU A 47 7.59 6.98 -0.19
C LEU A 47 7.21 7.71 1.11
N ALA A 48 7.09 7.01 2.24
CA ALA A 48 6.80 7.64 3.52
C ALA A 48 7.93 8.54 4.00
N VAL A 49 9.18 8.18 3.73
CA VAL A 49 10.34 9.04 4.00
C VAL A 49 10.23 10.32 3.16
N ALA A 50 10.06 10.20 1.84
CA ALA A 50 9.95 11.35 0.94
C ALA A 50 8.80 12.29 1.34
N LEU A 51 7.61 11.76 1.67
CA LEU A 51 6.49 12.57 2.14
C LEU A 51 6.79 13.30 3.46
N LYS A 52 7.51 12.67 4.40
CA LYS A 52 7.92 13.33 5.65
C LYS A 52 8.94 14.44 5.40
N GLU A 53 9.84 14.29 4.44
CA GLU A 53 10.82 15.33 4.08
C GLU A 53 10.14 16.59 3.52
N THR A 54 8.93 16.47 2.95
CA THR A 54 8.11 17.64 2.55
C THR A 54 7.40 18.33 3.72
N GLY A 55 7.52 17.82 4.95
CA GLY A 55 6.88 18.36 6.16
C GLY A 55 5.51 17.76 6.51
N HIS A 56 5.02 16.77 5.75
CA HIS A 56 3.74 16.11 6.01
C HIS A 56 3.88 14.99 7.05
N GLN A 57 2.83 14.79 7.85
CA GLN A 57 2.74 13.60 8.72
C GLN A 57 2.37 12.38 7.87
N ALA A 58 3.28 11.41 7.74
CA ALA A 58 3.04 10.16 7.00
C ALA A 58 3.05 8.94 7.94
N PHE A 59 2.03 8.10 7.82
CA PHE A 59 1.84 6.87 8.59
C PHE A 59 1.97 5.65 7.68
N ARG A 60 2.67 4.61 8.15
CA ARG A 60 2.84 3.34 7.43
C ARG A 60 2.02 2.24 8.09
N ALA A 61 1.23 1.55 7.28
CA ALA A 61 0.56 0.31 7.65
C ALA A 61 0.78 -0.72 6.54
N SER A 62 0.79 -2.00 6.89
CA SER A 62 0.74 -3.09 5.94
C SER A 62 -0.57 -3.85 6.11
N LEU A 63 -1.16 -4.31 5.01
CA LEU A 63 -2.34 -5.17 5.04
C LEU A 63 -2.07 -6.47 5.82
N ASP A 64 -0.80 -6.87 5.92
CA ASP A 64 -0.37 -8.01 6.75
C ASP A 64 -0.73 -7.85 8.22
N GLY A 65 -0.79 -6.61 8.72
CA GLY A 65 -1.26 -6.29 10.07
C GLY A 65 -2.75 -6.51 10.30
N PHE A 66 -3.47 -7.02 9.30
CA PHE A 66 -4.91 -7.29 9.32
C PHE A 66 -5.24 -8.66 8.72
N ARG A 67 -4.30 -9.61 8.79
CA ARG A 67 -4.55 -10.99 8.36
C ARG A 67 -5.53 -11.72 9.27
N HIS A 68 -6.23 -12.69 8.70
CA HIS A 68 -6.90 -13.72 9.49
C HIS A 68 -5.87 -14.76 10.00
N PRO A 69 -6.07 -15.36 11.19
CA PRO A 69 -5.26 -16.47 11.69
C PRO A 69 -5.17 -17.62 10.68
N ARG A 70 -4.07 -18.40 10.67
CA ARG A 70 -3.85 -19.50 9.69
C ARG A 70 -5.04 -20.46 9.63
N GLU A 71 -5.61 -20.77 10.78
CA GLU A 71 -6.77 -21.66 10.92
C GLU A 71 -8.00 -21.23 10.12
N ARG A 72 -8.16 -19.92 9.86
CA ARG A 72 -9.30 -19.38 9.10
C ARG A 72 -9.02 -19.26 7.60
N ARG A 73 -7.78 -19.47 7.15
CA ARG A 73 -7.33 -19.28 5.76
C ARG A 73 -7.46 -20.55 4.91
N ALA A 74 -8.57 -21.27 5.06
CA ALA A 74 -8.77 -22.57 4.42
C ALA A 74 -8.77 -22.52 2.88
N ARG A 75 -9.24 -21.41 2.28
CA ARG A 75 -9.29 -21.23 0.81
C ARG A 75 -8.10 -20.43 0.26
N GLY A 76 -7.04 -20.26 1.05
CA GLY A 76 -5.83 -19.55 0.65
C GLY A 76 -5.87 -18.03 0.88
N LEU A 77 -4.73 -17.38 0.58
CA LEU A 77 -4.49 -15.98 0.95
C LEU A 77 -5.40 -15.00 0.19
N PHE A 78 -5.67 -15.24 -1.09
CA PHE A 78 -6.51 -14.36 -1.89
C PHE A 78 -7.98 -14.34 -1.42
N SER A 79 -8.50 -15.51 -1.05
CA SER A 79 -9.91 -15.69 -0.68
C SER A 79 -10.19 -15.27 0.77
N ASP A 80 -9.41 -15.80 1.73
CA ASP A 80 -9.70 -15.72 3.16
C ASP A 80 -8.56 -15.09 3.97
N GLY A 81 -7.58 -14.46 3.30
CA GLY A 81 -6.33 -14.04 3.91
C GLY A 81 -6.45 -12.92 4.94
N PHE A 82 -7.43 -12.03 4.77
CA PHE A 82 -7.44 -10.73 5.42
C PHE A 82 -8.80 -10.38 6.02
N ASP A 83 -8.76 -9.77 7.21
CA ASP A 83 -9.91 -9.20 7.89
C ASP A 83 -10.12 -7.74 7.46
N TYR A 84 -10.76 -7.55 6.30
CA TYR A 84 -11.05 -6.19 5.81
C TYR A 84 -12.03 -5.44 6.71
N SER A 85 -12.87 -6.16 7.47
CA SER A 85 -13.76 -5.53 8.43
C SER A 85 -12.97 -4.89 9.57
N LEU A 86 -11.97 -5.60 10.10
CA LEU A 86 -11.04 -5.06 11.09
C LEU A 86 -10.23 -3.91 10.50
N PHE A 87 -9.60 -4.09 9.33
CA PHE A 87 -8.82 -3.07 8.64
C PHE A 87 -9.60 -1.76 8.50
N ARG A 88 -10.85 -1.83 8.03
CA ARG A 88 -11.68 -0.64 7.88
C ARG A 88 -12.04 0.01 9.21
N ARG A 89 -12.52 -0.80 10.15
CA ARG A 89 -13.05 -0.34 11.43
C ARG A 89 -12.00 0.34 12.32
N VAL A 90 -10.76 -0.15 12.32
CA VAL A 90 -9.73 0.34 13.26
C VAL A 90 -8.69 1.25 12.62
N LEU A 91 -8.55 1.22 11.28
CA LEU A 91 -7.59 2.06 10.56
C LEU A 91 -8.28 3.03 9.60
N VAL A 92 -8.93 2.53 8.54
CA VAL A 92 -9.38 3.36 7.42
C VAL A 92 -10.45 4.37 7.83
N ASP A 93 -11.55 3.89 8.40
CA ASP A 93 -12.70 4.72 8.75
C ASP A 93 -12.35 5.77 9.83
N PRO A 94 -11.64 5.43 10.93
CA PRO A 94 -11.21 6.44 11.89
C PRO A 94 -10.18 7.43 11.33
N PHE A 95 -9.24 6.99 10.47
CA PHE A 95 -8.29 7.90 9.81
C PHE A 95 -9.01 8.92 8.92
N ARG A 96 -10.00 8.47 8.12
CA ARG A 96 -10.80 9.33 7.22
C ARG A 96 -11.61 10.38 7.96
N THR A 97 -12.14 10.04 9.14
CA THR A 97 -13.11 10.88 9.86
C THR A 97 -12.48 12.17 10.44
N ALA A 98 -11.17 12.43 10.23
CA ALA A 98 -10.48 13.69 10.52
C ALA A 98 -10.91 14.36 11.84
N GLY A 99 -10.32 13.95 12.96
CA GLY A 99 -10.61 14.50 14.29
C GLY A 99 -9.73 13.89 15.37
N SER A 100 -10.19 13.90 16.62
CA SER A 100 -9.49 13.29 17.76
C SER A 100 -9.64 11.77 17.85
N THR A 101 -10.31 11.14 16.88
CA THR A 101 -10.49 9.68 16.85
C THR A 101 -9.16 9.01 16.54
N GLY A 102 -8.65 8.24 17.49
CA GLY A 102 -7.45 7.46 17.29
C GLY A 102 -7.67 6.33 16.29
N PHE A 103 -6.59 5.89 15.65
CA PHE A 103 -6.57 4.74 14.75
C PHE A 103 -5.40 3.82 15.07
N VAL A 104 -5.44 2.60 14.56
CA VAL A 104 -4.44 1.55 14.81
C VAL A 104 -3.84 1.08 13.50
N LEU A 105 -2.50 0.99 13.43
CA LEU A 105 -1.79 0.61 12.20
C LEU A 105 -1.69 -0.91 11.97
N ALA A 106 -1.88 -1.72 13.01
CA ALA A 106 -1.91 -3.17 12.93
C ALA A 106 -2.76 -3.76 14.08
N GLY A 107 -3.70 -4.64 13.75
CA GLY A 107 -4.53 -5.38 14.71
C GLY A 107 -4.12 -6.85 14.85
N PHE A 108 -3.24 -7.34 13.99
CA PHE A 108 -2.76 -8.71 13.92
C PHE A 108 -1.24 -8.72 13.70
N ASP A 109 -0.56 -9.65 14.37
CA ASP A 109 0.87 -9.93 14.19
C ASP A 109 1.00 -11.14 13.27
N ALA A 110 1.40 -10.90 12.02
CA ALA A 110 1.52 -11.95 11.00
C ALA A 110 2.68 -12.94 11.28
N GLU A 111 3.71 -12.53 12.01
CA GLU A 111 4.84 -13.40 12.38
C GLU A 111 4.43 -14.38 13.46
N ARG A 112 3.71 -13.89 14.48
CA ARG A 112 3.21 -14.71 15.60
C ARG A 112 1.91 -15.45 15.28
N ASP A 113 1.20 -15.02 14.23
CA ASP A 113 -0.14 -15.48 13.87
C ASP A 113 -1.18 -15.21 14.99
N GLU A 114 -1.08 -14.07 15.65
CA GLU A 114 -1.90 -13.73 16.81
C GLU A 114 -2.47 -12.29 16.73
N PRO A 115 -3.66 -12.03 17.31
CA PRO A 115 -4.14 -10.66 17.50
C PRO A 115 -3.18 -9.83 18.36
N VAL A 116 -3.01 -8.55 18.01
CA VAL A 116 -2.20 -7.63 18.82
C VAL A 116 -2.95 -7.34 20.13
N PHE A 117 -2.40 -7.79 21.26
CA PHE A 117 -3.04 -7.68 22.58
C PHE A 117 -3.20 -6.23 23.08
N GLN A 118 -2.30 -5.32 22.68
CA GLN A 118 -2.32 -3.90 23.05
C GLN A 118 -1.92 -3.03 21.85
N PRO A 119 -2.84 -2.77 20.91
CA PRO A 119 -2.52 -1.98 19.74
C PRO A 119 -2.18 -0.55 20.16
N LYS A 120 -1.12 0.00 19.55
CA LYS A 120 -0.73 1.39 19.75
C LYS A 120 -1.69 2.31 18.99
N TRP A 121 -2.45 3.09 19.74
CA TRP A 121 -3.31 4.13 19.19
C TRP A 121 -2.48 5.30 18.69
N GLN A 122 -2.78 5.74 17.48
CA GLN A 122 -2.17 6.89 16.83
C GLN A 122 -3.22 7.99 16.68
N SER A 123 -2.74 9.23 16.62
CA SER A 123 -3.51 10.39 16.19
C SER A 123 -2.73 11.10 15.09
N ALA A 124 -3.39 11.94 14.32
CA ALA A 124 -2.77 12.58 13.18
C ALA A 124 -3.35 13.99 12.97
N GLY A 125 -2.60 14.90 12.36
CA GLY A 125 -3.07 16.26 12.01
C GLY A 125 -3.96 16.30 10.76
N HIS A 126 -4.65 17.40 10.46
CA HIS A 126 -5.66 17.46 9.38
C HIS A 126 -5.20 16.99 7.99
N ASP A 127 -3.94 17.26 7.63
CA ASP A 127 -3.37 16.95 6.30
C ASP A 127 -2.40 15.74 6.34
N ALA A 128 -2.65 14.78 7.24
CA ALA A 128 -1.80 13.59 7.30
C ALA A 128 -2.12 12.57 6.21
N ILE A 129 -1.11 11.77 5.90
CA ILE A 129 -1.13 10.77 4.84
C ILE A 129 -0.96 9.39 5.45
N LEU A 130 -1.82 8.45 5.07
CA LEU A 130 -1.72 7.03 5.40
C LEU A 130 -1.27 6.27 4.17
N ILE A 131 -0.18 5.53 4.26
CA ILE A 131 0.38 4.72 3.18
C ILE A 131 0.23 3.26 3.58
N VAL A 132 -0.58 2.52 2.82
CA VAL A 132 -0.87 1.11 3.04
C VAL A 132 -0.22 0.29 1.95
N ASP A 133 0.72 -0.59 2.32
CA ASP A 133 1.25 -1.60 1.41
C ASP A 133 0.51 -2.93 1.57
N GLY A 134 0.59 -3.78 0.56
CA GLY A 134 0.14 -5.16 0.66
C GLY A 134 -0.09 -5.79 -0.70
N VAL A 135 -0.62 -7.00 -0.67
CA VAL A 135 -1.16 -7.70 -1.84
C VAL A 135 -2.66 -7.45 -1.95
N PHE A 136 -3.17 -7.47 -3.17
CA PHE A 136 -4.61 -7.46 -3.48
C PHE A 136 -5.33 -6.15 -3.17
N LEU A 137 -4.63 -5.01 -3.15
CA LEU A 137 -5.23 -3.73 -2.75
C LEU A 137 -6.22 -3.15 -3.79
N HIS A 138 -6.14 -3.56 -5.06
CA HIS A 138 -7.06 -3.08 -6.11
C HIS A 138 -8.33 -3.94 -6.28
N ARG A 139 -8.56 -4.92 -5.40
CA ARG A 139 -9.81 -5.69 -5.39
C ARG A 139 -11.05 -4.82 -5.12
N PRO A 140 -12.25 -5.24 -5.51
CA PRO A 140 -13.48 -4.44 -5.42
C PRO A 140 -13.79 -3.89 -4.01
N GLU A 141 -13.45 -4.64 -2.97
CA GLU A 141 -13.70 -4.31 -1.57
C GLU A 141 -12.83 -3.15 -1.06
N LEU A 142 -11.67 -2.93 -1.70
CA LEU A 142 -10.66 -1.96 -1.25
C LEU A 142 -10.46 -0.80 -2.24
N ARG A 143 -10.75 -0.97 -3.54
CA ARG A 143 -10.48 0.06 -4.56
C ARG A 143 -11.11 1.44 -4.27
N GLY A 144 -12.22 1.50 -3.53
CA GLY A 144 -12.85 2.76 -3.11
C GLY A 144 -12.20 3.45 -1.89
N ILE A 145 -11.12 2.87 -1.36
CA ILE A 145 -10.41 3.39 -0.18
C ILE A 145 -9.35 4.42 -0.58
N TRP A 146 -8.66 4.19 -1.68
CA TRP A 146 -7.44 4.90 -2.04
C TRP A 146 -7.76 6.25 -2.70
N ASN A 147 -7.15 7.32 -2.21
CA ASN A 147 -7.06 8.58 -2.93
C ASN A 147 -6.09 8.43 -4.10
N TYR A 148 -4.93 7.84 -3.84
CA TYR A 148 -3.91 7.52 -4.82
C TYR A 148 -3.50 6.06 -4.68
N SER A 149 -3.14 5.40 -5.78
CA SER A 149 -2.63 4.03 -5.72
C SER A 149 -1.49 3.79 -6.69
N ALA A 150 -0.50 3.01 -6.24
CA ALA A 150 0.64 2.59 -7.04
C ALA A 150 0.62 1.06 -7.17
N TRP A 151 0.86 0.57 -8.39
CA TRP A 151 1.19 -0.83 -8.66
C TRP A 151 2.70 -0.98 -8.80
N VAL A 152 3.31 -1.74 -7.90
CA VAL A 152 4.75 -2.04 -7.87
C VAL A 152 4.98 -3.39 -8.53
N GLU A 153 5.57 -3.34 -9.71
CA GLU A 153 5.83 -4.49 -10.55
C GLU A 153 7.28 -4.95 -10.45
N THR A 154 7.45 -6.26 -10.36
CA THR A 154 8.70 -6.97 -10.62
C THR A 154 8.41 -8.15 -11.54
N PRO A 155 9.42 -8.71 -12.23
CA PRO A 155 9.24 -9.95 -12.97
C PRO A 155 8.58 -10.99 -12.07
N ALA A 156 7.52 -11.62 -12.57
CA ALA A 156 6.74 -12.56 -11.78
C ALA A 156 7.66 -13.63 -11.18
N ALA A 157 7.71 -13.70 -9.84
CA ALA A 157 8.22 -14.89 -9.18
C ALA A 157 7.28 -16.05 -9.57
N THR A 158 7.83 -17.09 -10.20
CA THR A 158 7.05 -18.27 -10.56
C THR A 158 6.49 -18.94 -9.30
N GLY A 159 5.17 -19.16 -9.24
CA GLY A 159 4.57 -20.12 -8.30
C GLY A 159 3.70 -19.58 -7.17
N ASP A 160 3.37 -18.29 -7.11
CA ASP A 160 2.35 -17.81 -6.15
C ASP A 160 0.94 -17.93 -6.73
N GLU A 161 0.19 -18.95 -6.31
CA GLU A 161 -1.19 -19.22 -6.74
C GLU A 161 -2.16 -18.09 -6.35
N ALA A 162 -1.90 -17.39 -5.23
CA ALA A 162 -2.77 -16.30 -4.78
C ALA A 162 -2.59 -15.07 -5.66
N ASP A 163 -1.35 -14.74 -6.03
CA ASP A 163 -1.07 -13.70 -7.02
C ASP A 163 -1.65 -14.05 -8.39
N ALA A 164 -1.52 -15.31 -8.83
CA ALA A 164 -2.10 -15.75 -10.10
C ALA A 164 -3.63 -15.61 -10.10
N ALA A 165 -4.29 -16.01 -9.01
CA ALA A 165 -5.74 -15.83 -8.86
C ALA A 165 -6.15 -14.35 -8.86
N TYR A 166 -5.36 -13.48 -8.22
CA TYR A 166 -5.60 -12.04 -8.22
C TYR A 166 -5.48 -11.44 -9.61
N ILE A 167 -4.40 -11.73 -10.34
CA ILE A 167 -4.17 -11.20 -11.70
C ILE A 167 -5.17 -11.78 -12.71
N ALA A 168 -5.71 -12.98 -12.46
CA ALA A 168 -6.78 -13.54 -13.28
C ALA A 168 -8.14 -12.87 -13.01
N ALA A 169 -8.40 -12.47 -11.76
CA ALA A 169 -9.65 -11.82 -11.36
C ALA A 169 -9.67 -10.32 -11.65
N GLU A 170 -8.52 -9.66 -11.51
CA GLU A 170 -8.37 -8.20 -11.56
C GLU A 170 -7.19 -7.82 -12.46
N THR A 171 -7.16 -6.58 -12.95
CA THR A 171 -6.01 -6.03 -13.71
C THR A 171 -5.42 -4.84 -12.95
N PRO A 172 -4.58 -5.07 -11.91
CA PRO A 172 -4.16 -4.00 -10.99
C PRO A 172 -3.38 -2.89 -11.67
N SER A 173 -2.59 -3.20 -12.70
CA SER A 173 -1.86 -2.22 -13.51
C SER A 173 -2.78 -1.22 -14.23
N VAL A 174 -4.01 -1.63 -14.59
CA VAL A 174 -5.01 -0.73 -15.20
C VAL A 174 -5.80 0.03 -14.13
N LEU A 175 -5.95 -0.53 -12.93
CA LEU A 175 -6.70 0.07 -11.83
C LEU A 175 -5.88 1.09 -11.03
N ALA A 176 -4.57 0.92 -10.98
CA ALA A 176 -3.66 1.80 -10.24
C ALA A 176 -3.52 3.17 -10.92
N THR A 177 -3.29 4.21 -10.10
CA THR A 177 -3.01 5.57 -10.60
C THR A 177 -1.63 5.67 -11.25
N ALA A 178 -0.66 4.92 -10.75
CA ALA A 178 0.68 4.83 -11.33
C ALA A 178 1.25 3.42 -11.23
N ILE A 179 2.15 3.10 -12.15
CA ILE A 179 2.86 1.81 -12.21
C ILE A 179 4.34 2.08 -12.05
N TYR A 180 5.03 1.24 -11.28
CA TYR A 180 6.47 1.32 -11.07
C TYR A 180 7.15 -0.02 -11.30
N ASP A 181 8.17 -0.04 -12.17
CA ASP A 181 9.15 -1.12 -12.26
C ASP A 181 10.10 -1.02 -11.06
N ASN A 182 10.10 -2.04 -10.22
CA ASN A 182 10.92 -2.15 -9.02
C ASN A 182 11.90 -3.33 -9.09
N THR A 183 12.26 -3.77 -10.31
CA THR A 183 13.25 -4.83 -10.52
C THR A 183 14.61 -4.48 -9.89
N ASP A 184 14.96 -3.20 -9.90
CA ASP A 184 16.08 -2.63 -9.14
C ASP A 184 15.53 -1.64 -8.10
N PRO A 185 15.41 -2.05 -6.82
CA PRO A 185 14.88 -1.19 -5.76
C PRO A 185 15.68 0.09 -5.53
N GLU A 186 16.93 0.18 -5.97
CA GLU A 186 17.75 1.40 -5.89
C GLU A 186 17.47 2.39 -7.03
N HIS A 187 16.80 1.91 -8.10
CA HIS A 187 16.44 2.71 -9.27
C HIS A 187 15.02 2.37 -9.78
N PRO A 188 13.97 2.52 -8.94
CA PRO A 188 12.60 2.29 -9.35
C PRO A 188 12.20 3.28 -10.45
N ARG A 189 11.44 2.81 -11.44
CA ARG A 189 11.07 3.62 -12.62
C ARG A 189 9.58 3.61 -12.83
N ARG A 190 9.00 4.79 -13.05
CA ARG A 190 7.60 4.89 -13.46
C ARG A 190 7.42 4.28 -14.85
N ILE A 191 6.43 3.42 -14.99
CA ILE A 191 5.94 2.90 -16.27
C ILE A 191 4.67 3.66 -16.63
N PHE A 192 4.56 4.09 -17.87
CA PHE A 192 3.32 4.60 -18.44
C PHE A 192 2.73 3.47 -19.28
N ALA A 193 1.55 2.99 -18.90
CA ALA A 193 0.85 2.01 -19.71
C ALA A 193 0.52 2.66 -21.06
N ASP A 194 0.99 2.06 -22.16
CA ASP A 194 0.65 2.48 -23.51
C ASP A 194 -0.86 2.27 -23.69
N SER A 195 -1.63 3.32 -23.43
CA SER A 195 -3.06 3.34 -23.69
C SER A 195 -3.23 3.46 -25.21
N CYS A 196 -3.39 2.31 -25.89
CA CYS A 196 -3.84 2.25 -27.28
C CYS A 196 -5.35 2.39 -27.36
#